data_AF-A0A7C3PE40-F1
#
_entry.id   AF-A0A7C3PE40-F1
#
_cell.length_a   1.000
_cell.length_b   1.000
_cell.length_c   1.000
_cell.angle_alpha   90.00
_cell.angle_beta   90.00
_cell.angle_gamma   90.00
#
_symmetry.space_group_name_H-M   'P 1'
#
loop_
_entity.id
_entity.type
_entity.pdbx_description
1 polymer ?
#
loop_
_entity_poly.entity_id
_entity_poly.type
_entity_poly.pdbx_seq_one_letter_code
_entity_poly.pdbx_strand_id
1 'polypeptide(L)'
;MLSKIVRPMVQTQLRLLANSQATRPTLVTTVAQWLGFLGVRAQVTHLDSSAGKIHIALTVDKPEACDEHDWQQIVKNLAAADGEAHHHLTIADFSPQQQSRMQRLLAYLLQVGNPGKKPSWDEVYPQLQHLGLDETMLLGVRSALKVPQDLDALIGDLDAEVAAIALPKAVSIAMMDHKVNRSEDLALTSLLNAIKASSAAE
;
A
#
# COMPACT_ATOMS: atom_id res chain seq x y z
N MET A 1 9.19 -14.65 -9.71
CA MET A 1 8.43 -15.87 -10.09
C MET A 1 6.94 -15.72 -9.86
N LEU A 2 6.49 -15.15 -8.72
CA LEU A 2 5.07 -14.88 -8.41
C LEU A 2 4.35 -14.04 -9.49
N SER A 3 4.98 -13.00 -10.05
CA SER A 3 4.37 -12.17 -11.10
C SER A 3 4.05 -12.91 -12.41
N LYS A 4 4.80 -13.98 -12.74
CA LYS A 4 4.58 -14.81 -13.93
C LYS A 4 3.43 -15.82 -13.78
N ILE A 5 2.96 -16.06 -12.56
CA ILE A 5 1.88 -17.03 -12.27
C ILE A 5 0.62 -16.27 -11.84
N VAL A 6 0.76 -15.29 -10.95
CA VAL A 6 -0.38 -14.56 -10.37
C VAL A 6 -1.09 -13.67 -11.41
N ARG A 7 -0.38 -12.95 -12.28
CA ARG A 7 -1.05 -12.11 -13.32
C ARG A 7 -1.81 -12.94 -14.34
N PRO A 8 -1.23 -13.99 -14.96
CA PRO A 8 -1.98 -14.85 -15.87
C PRO A 8 -3.14 -15.56 -15.19
N MET A 9 -3.00 -15.93 -13.91
CA MET A 9 -4.09 -16.49 -13.11
C MET A 9 -5.21 -15.48 -12.91
N VAL A 10 -4.91 -14.24 -12.47
CA VAL A 10 -5.90 -13.17 -12.30
C VAL A 10 -6.57 -12.81 -13.63
N GLN A 11 -5.81 -12.72 -14.73
CA GLN A 11 -6.36 -12.47 -16.07
C GLN A 11 -7.27 -13.61 -16.54
N THR A 12 -6.88 -14.87 -16.28
CA THR A 12 -7.72 -16.04 -16.56
C THR A 12 -8.99 -16.01 -15.72
N GLN A 13 -8.89 -15.69 -14.43
CA GLN A 13 -10.04 -15.56 -13.53
C GLN A 13 -10.98 -14.43 -13.95
N LEU A 14 -10.46 -13.27 -14.38
CA LEU A 14 -11.25 -12.17 -14.93
C LEU A 14 -11.94 -12.56 -16.25
N ARG A 15 -11.27 -13.30 -17.13
CA ARG A 15 -11.89 -13.83 -18.36
C ARG A 15 -12.96 -14.87 -18.06
N LEU A 16 -12.75 -15.72 -17.06
CA LEU A 16 -13.76 -16.67 -16.59
C LEU A 16 -14.96 -15.95 -16.00
N LEU A 17 -14.74 -14.88 -15.23
CA LEU A 17 -15.81 -14.03 -14.69
C LEU A 17 -16.63 -13.34 -15.79
N ALA A 18 -15.96 -12.82 -16.83
CA ALA A 18 -16.60 -12.17 -17.97
C ALA A 18 -17.45 -13.13 -18.82
N ASN A 19 -17.10 -14.42 -18.84
CA ASN A 19 -17.79 -15.46 -19.62
C ASN A 19 -18.69 -16.37 -18.76
N SER A 20 -18.77 -16.15 -17.45
CA SER A 20 -19.55 -16.96 -16.52
C SER A 20 -20.98 -16.45 -16.43
N GLN A 21 -21.95 -17.36 -16.44
CA GLN A 21 -23.36 -17.06 -16.12
C GLN A 21 -23.58 -16.83 -14.61
N ALA A 22 -22.58 -17.15 -13.79
CA ALA A 22 -22.59 -17.03 -12.33
C ALA A 22 -21.50 -16.04 -11.84
N THR A 23 -21.35 -14.90 -12.52
CA THR A 23 -20.30 -13.90 -12.24
C THR A 23 -20.28 -13.44 -10.79
N ARG A 24 -21.45 -13.22 -10.18
CA ARG A 24 -21.57 -12.73 -8.79
C ARG A 24 -20.99 -13.70 -7.75
N PRO A 25 -21.43 -14.97 -7.63
CA PRO A 25 -20.87 -15.91 -6.67
C PRO A 25 -19.39 -16.26 -6.96
N THR A 26 -18.98 -16.33 -8.22
CA THR A 26 -17.57 -16.56 -8.57
C THR A 26 -16.68 -15.40 -8.14
N LEU A 27 -17.13 -14.15 -8.32
CA LEU A 27 -16.37 -12.97 -7.91
C LEU A 27 -16.22 -12.88 -6.40
N VAL A 28 -17.31 -13.14 -5.67
CA VAL A 28 -17.32 -13.22 -4.20
C VAL A 28 -16.27 -14.22 -3.71
N THR A 29 -16.30 -15.44 -4.25
CA THR A 29 -15.39 -16.52 -3.86
C THR A 29 -13.94 -16.17 -4.19
N THR A 30 -13.70 -15.55 -5.35
CA THR A 30 -12.35 -15.20 -5.81
C THR A 30 -11.70 -14.14 -4.93
N VAL A 31 -12.45 -13.09 -4.56
CA VAL A 31 -11.94 -12.02 -3.68
C VAL A 31 -11.64 -12.55 -2.27
N ALA A 32 -12.53 -13.37 -1.71
CA ALA A 32 -12.30 -14.02 -0.42
C ALA A 32 -11.07 -14.94 -0.43
N GLN A 33 -10.87 -15.71 -1.52
CA GLN A 33 -9.70 -16.57 -1.68
C GLN A 33 -8.39 -15.79 -1.80
N TRP A 34 -8.38 -14.66 -2.53
CA TRP A 34 -7.19 -13.82 -2.65
C TRP A 34 -6.76 -13.24 -1.29
N LEU A 35 -7.71 -12.79 -0.48
CA LEU A 35 -7.44 -12.36 0.89
C LEU A 35 -6.99 -13.53 1.78
N GLY A 36 -7.57 -14.72 1.58
CA GLY A 36 -7.16 -15.94 2.26
C GLY A 36 -5.70 -16.32 2.00
N PHE A 37 -5.17 -16.10 0.80
CA PHE A 37 -3.74 -16.31 0.51
C PHE A 37 -2.81 -15.37 1.29
N LEU A 38 -3.33 -14.26 1.79
CA LEU A 38 -2.61 -13.31 2.65
C LEU A 38 -2.82 -13.60 4.15
N GLY A 39 -3.47 -14.71 4.50
CA GLY A 39 -3.78 -15.08 5.89
C GLY A 39 -4.94 -14.29 6.49
N VAL A 40 -5.75 -13.63 5.65
CA VAL A 40 -6.93 -12.86 6.07
C VAL A 40 -8.19 -13.59 5.63
N ARG A 41 -9.01 -14.04 6.58
CA ARG A 41 -10.34 -14.56 6.26
C ARG A 41 -11.29 -13.39 6.06
N ALA A 42 -11.95 -13.39 4.90
CA ALA A 42 -12.88 -12.33 4.54
C ALA A 42 -14.15 -12.91 3.91
N GLN A 43 -15.28 -12.31 4.24
CA GLN A 43 -16.57 -12.62 3.65
C GLN A 43 -17.11 -11.39 2.92
N VAL A 44 -17.46 -11.54 1.65
CA VAL A 44 -18.14 -10.46 0.91
C VAL A 44 -19.59 -10.39 1.37
N THR A 45 -19.97 -9.28 1.99
CA THR A 45 -21.32 -9.07 2.51
C THR A 45 -22.22 -8.40 1.50
N HIS A 46 -21.71 -7.45 0.69
CA HIS A 46 -22.44 -6.80 -0.39
C HIS A 46 -21.59 -6.71 -1.65
N LEU A 47 -22.22 -6.90 -2.79
CA LEU A 47 -21.62 -6.72 -4.10
C LEU A 47 -22.61 -6.03 -5.02
N ASP A 48 -22.24 -4.85 -5.51
CA ASP A 48 -23.03 -4.03 -6.42
C ASP A 48 -22.17 -3.54 -7.59
N SER A 49 -22.80 -3.22 -8.72
CA SER A 49 -22.14 -2.64 -9.87
C SER A 49 -22.83 -1.34 -10.24
N SER A 50 -22.13 -0.21 -10.10
CA SER A 50 -22.65 1.11 -10.47
C SER A 50 -21.59 1.90 -11.24
N ALA A 51 -22.03 2.69 -12.22
CA ALA A 51 -21.16 3.57 -13.01
C ALA A 51 -19.90 2.88 -13.62
N GLY A 52 -20.03 1.62 -14.05
CA GLY A 52 -18.92 0.85 -14.62
C GLY A 52 -17.87 0.39 -13.59
N LYS A 53 -18.17 0.50 -12.29
CA LYS A 53 -17.33 0.03 -11.18
C LYS A 53 -18.04 -1.09 -10.43
N ILE A 54 -17.26 -1.95 -9.79
CA ILE A 54 -17.77 -2.98 -8.87
C ILE A 54 -17.48 -2.49 -7.45
N HIS A 55 -18.53 -2.40 -6.64
CA HIS A 55 -18.47 -2.06 -5.23
C HIS A 55 -18.58 -3.35 -4.41
N ILE A 56 -17.67 -3.52 -3.46
CA ILE A 56 -17.59 -4.71 -2.62
C ILE A 56 -17.51 -4.25 -1.17
N ALA A 57 -18.42 -4.75 -0.34
CA ALA A 57 -18.31 -4.65 1.12
C ALA A 57 -17.83 -5.99 1.66
N LEU A 58 -16.89 -5.93 2.60
CA LEU A 58 -16.21 -7.08 3.16
C LEU A 58 -16.33 -7.04 4.68
N THR A 59 -16.57 -8.19 5.30
CA THR A 59 -16.27 -8.42 6.71
C THR A 59 -14.99 -9.22 6.78
N VAL A 60 -14.05 -8.79 7.62
CA VAL A 60 -12.75 -9.44 7.81
C VAL A 60 -12.66 -9.98 9.23
N ASP A 61 -12.18 -11.21 9.36
CA ASP A 61 -11.85 -11.81 10.65
C ASP A 61 -10.41 -11.45 11.04
N LYS A 62 -10.05 -11.75 12.29
CA LYS A 62 -8.69 -11.62 12.80
C LYS A 62 -7.70 -12.34 11.88
N PRO A 63 -6.68 -11.64 11.35
CA PRO A 63 -5.62 -12.28 10.58
C PRO A 63 -4.87 -13.34 11.39
N GLU A 64 -4.35 -14.37 10.71
CA GLU A 64 -3.63 -15.47 11.39
C GLU A 64 -2.37 -14.99 12.13
N ALA A 65 -1.69 -13.96 11.60
CA ALA A 65 -0.47 -13.39 12.17
C ALA A 65 -0.70 -12.31 13.25
N CYS A 66 -1.96 -11.92 13.50
CA CYS A 66 -2.31 -10.92 14.51
C CYS A 66 -2.64 -11.61 15.83
N ASP A 67 -2.11 -11.12 16.95
CA ASP A 67 -2.48 -11.64 18.25
C ASP A 67 -3.88 -11.19 18.68
N GLU A 68 -4.44 -11.86 19.69
CA GLU A 68 -5.80 -11.57 20.14
C GLU A 68 -5.90 -10.23 20.86
N HIS A 69 -4.83 -9.77 21.50
CA HIS A 69 -4.84 -8.52 22.26
C HIS A 69 -4.93 -7.31 21.32
N ASP A 70 -4.06 -7.27 20.32
CA ASP A 70 -4.04 -6.26 19.27
C ASP A 70 -5.37 -6.24 18.51
N TRP A 71 -5.90 -7.41 18.18
CA TRP A 71 -7.18 -7.52 17.47
C TRP A 71 -8.34 -6.92 18.27
N GLN A 72 -8.45 -7.25 19.55
CA GLN A 72 -9.49 -6.69 20.42
C GLN A 72 -9.33 -5.17 20.56
N GLN A 73 -8.09 -4.68 20.64
CA GLN A 73 -7.82 -3.25 20.71
C GLN A 73 -8.21 -2.53 19.40
N ILE A 74 -7.94 -3.13 18.24
CA ILE A 74 -8.37 -2.61 16.93
C ILE A 74 -9.90 -2.51 16.86
N VAL A 75 -10.61 -3.60 17.20
CA VAL A 75 -12.08 -3.62 17.18
C VAL A 75 -12.66 -2.59 18.14
N LYS A 76 -12.09 -2.45 19.34
CA LYS A 76 -12.48 -1.44 20.32
C LYS A 76 -12.27 -0.02 19.81
N ASN A 77 -11.13 0.26 19.19
CA ASN A 77 -10.83 1.58 18.62
C ASN A 77 -11.81 1.93 17.49
N LEU A 78 -12.16 0.95 16.63
CA LEU A 78 -13.15 1.14 15.57
C LEU A 78 -14.55 1.41 16.13
N ALA A 79 -14.97 0.68 17.16
CA ALA A 79 -16.26 0.90 17.81
C ALA A 79 -16.36 2.26 18.53
N ALA A 80 -15.23 2.77 19.05
CA ALA A 80 -15.16 4.10 19.63
C ALA A 80 -15.21 5.22 18.57
N ALA A 81 -14.71 4.96 17.35
CA ALA A 81 -14.68 5.91 16.24
C ALA A 81 -16.06 6.18 15.60
N ASP A 82 -17.08 5.36 15.87
CA ASP A 82 -18.45 5.62 15.38
C ASP A 82 -19.13 6.83 16.05
N GLY A 83 -18.52 7.42 17.09
CA GLY A 83 -19.05 8.59 17.82
C GLY A 83 -18.31 9.92 17.61
N GLU A 84 -17.04 9.89 17.19
CA GLU A 84 -16.23 11.07 16.92
C GLU A 84 -15.59 10.94 15.54
N ALA A 85 -15.72 11.99 14.71
CA ALA A 85 -15.05 12.07 13.42
C ALA A 85 -13.53 12.19 13.63
N HIS A 86 -12.88 11.10 13.98
CA HIS A 86 -11.43 11.02 14.01
C HIS A 86 -10.92 11.12 12.57
N HIS A 87 -10.19 12.20 12.30
CA HIS A 87 -9.43 12.34 11.07
C HIS A 87 -8.50 11.13 10.94
N HIS A 88 -8.82 10.23 9.99
CA HIS A 88 -7.83 9.27 9.52
C HIS A 88 -6.62 10.09 9.10
N LEU A 89 -5.44 9.83 9.68
CA LEU A 89 -4.20 10.47 9.22
C LEU A 89 -4.00 10.09 7.76
N THR A 90 -4.45 10.97 6.89
CA THR A 90 -4.18 10.92 5.47
C THR A 90 -2.90 11.70 5.22
N ILE A 91 -2.33 11.54 4.03
CA ILE A 91 -1.17 12.34 3.63
C ILE A 91 -1.50 13.86 3.70
N ALA A 92 -2.78 14.24 3.58
CA ALA A 92 -3.22 15.62 3.70
C ALA A 92 -3.04 16.19 5.12
N ASP A 93 -3.05 15.34 6.14
CA ASP A 93 -2.92 15.74 7.55
C ASP A 93 -1.45 15.84 7.99
N PHE A 94 -0.52 15.43 7.12
CA PHE A 94 0.92 15.49 7.42
C PHE A 94 1.40 16.93 7.51
N SER A 95 2.25 17.20 8.50
CA SER A 95 3.03 18.43 8.55
C SER A 95 3.89 18.59 7.28
N PRO A 96 4.27 19.83 6.90
CA PRO A 96 5.13 20.06 5.74
C PRO A 96 6.45 19.27 5.78
N GLN A 97 6.99 19.03 6.98
CA GLN A 97 8.21 18.24 7.17
C GLN A 97 7.98 16.75 6.90
N GLN A 98 6.86 16.19 7.36
CA GLN A 98 6.48 14.80 7.09
C GLN A 98 6.17 14.58 5.60
N GLN A 99 5.46 15.53 4.96
CA GLN A 99 5.22 15.49 3.51
C GLN A 99 6.52 15.51 2.71
N SER A 100 7.44 16.41 3.05
CA SER A 100 8.77 16.51 2.42
C SER A 100 9.58 15.22 2.59
N ARG A 101 9.56 14.61 3.78
CA ARG A 101 10.22 13.31 4.02
C ARG A 101 9.60 12.20 3.18
N MET A 102 8.28 12.08 3.17
CA MET A 102 7.57 11.11 2.34
C MET A 102 7.92 11.29 0.85
N GLN A 103 7.89 12.52 0.34
CA GLN A 103 8.24 12.81 -1.06
C GLN A 103 9.67 12.36 -1.39
N ARG A 104 10.62 12.62 -0.50
CA ARG A 104 12.02 12.21 -0.66
C ARG A 104 12.20 10.69 -0.56
N LEU A 105 11.48 10.02 0.33
CA LEU A 105 11.49 8.56 0.45
C LEU A 105 10.95 7.88 -0.81
N LEU A 106 9.82 8.34 -1.33
CA LEU A 106 9.26 7.81 -2.59
C LEU A 106 10.20 8.10 -3.78
N ALA A 107 10.82 9.28 -3.80
CA ALA A 107 11.84 9.62 -4.81
C ALA A 107 13.09 8.75 -4.70
N TYR A 108 13.56 8.44 -3.49
CA TYR A 108 14.67 7.52 -3.24
C TYR A 108 14.36 6.16 -3.88
N LEU A 109 13.21 5.56 -3.57
CA LEU A 109 12.81 4.26 -4.10
C LEU A 109 12.77 4.24 -5.63
N LEU A 110 12.26 5.31 -6.25
CA LEU A 110 12.26 5.46 -7.70
C LEU A 110 13.67 5.61 -8.31
N GLN A 111 14.60 6.26 -7.60
CA GLN A 111 15.99 6.39 -8.03
C GLN A 111 16.74 5.06 -7.92
N VAL A 112 16.55 4.33 -6.83
CA VAL A 112 17.26 3.06 -6.60
C VAL A 112 16.64 1.88 -7.31
N GLY A 113 15.36 1.94 -7.70
CA GLY A 113 14.67 0.87 -8.44
C GLY A 113 15.26 0.58 -9.82
N ASN A 114 15.88 1.58 -10.47
CA ASN A 114 16.61 1.38 -11.72
C ASN A 114 18.03 1.97 -11.65
N PRO A 115 18.99 1.25 -11.04
CA PRO A 115 20.37 1.72 -10.92
C PRO A 115 20.96 2.03 -12.30
N GLY A 116 21.27 3.30 -12.57
CA GLY A 116 21.89 3.75 -13.82
C GLY A 116 20.94 4.30 -14.89
N LYS A 117 19.62 4.31 -14.68
CA LYS A 117 18.67 5.09 -15.49
C LYS A 117 17.98 6.12 -14.61
N LYS A 118 17.97 7.38 -15.04
CA LYS A 118 17.11 8.39 -14.38
C LYS A 118 15.66 7.97 -14.61
N PRO A 119 14.83 7.86 -13.55
CA PRO A 119 13.42 7.52 -13.71
C PRO A 119 12.75 8.57 -14.61
N SER A 120 12.15 8.12 -15.71
CA SER A 120 11.40 9.00 -16.60
C SER A 120 10.10 9.39 -15.92
N TRP A 121 9.92 10.67 -15.62
CA TRP A 121 8.70 11.15 -14.94
C TRP A 121 7.43 10.80 -15.72
N ASP A 122 7.50 10.84 -17.06
CA ASP A 122 6.35 10.54 -17.92
C ASP A 122 5.92 9.06 -17.83
N GLU A 123 6.82 8.15 -17.47
CA GLU A 123 6.53 6.72 -17.27
C GLU A 123 6.05 6.41 -15.86
N VAL A 124 6.56 7.15 -14.88
CA VAL A 124 6.31 6.92 -13.45
C VAL A 124 5.03 7.63 -12.98
N TYR A 125 4.74 8.81 -13.52
CA TYR A 125 3.60 9.65 -13.12
C TYR A 125 2.26 8.90 -13.16
N PRO A 126 1.89 8.21 -14.26
CA PRO A 126 0.61 7.49 -14.30
C PRO A 126 0.54 6.43 -13.22
N GLN A 127 1.64 5.77 -12.90
CA GLN A 127 1.67 4.69 -11.92
C GLN A 127 1.56 5.22 -10.49
N LEU A 128 2.21 6.35 -10.19
CA LEU A 128 2.08 7.03 -8.90
C LEU A 128 0.68 7.58 -8.65
N GLN A 129 0.00 8.05 -9.70
CA GLN A 129 -1.38 8.55 -9.59
C GLN A 129 -2.35 7.45 -9.09
N HIS A 130 -2.13 6.20 -9.50
CA HIS A 130 -2.93 5.06 -9.02
C HIS A 130 -2.68 4.72 -7.54
N LEU A 131 -1.62 5.26 -6.92
CA LEU A 131 -1.32 5.07 -5.49
C LEU A 131 -2.08 6.05 -4.59
N GLY A 132 -2.99 6.85 -5.15
CA GLY A 132 -3.78 7.84 -4.42
C GLY A 132 -2.93 8.98 -3.87
N LEU A 133 -1.86 9.35 -4.57
CA LEU A 133 -1.09 10.56 -4.27
C LEU A 133 -1.76 11.77 -4.93
N ASP A 134 -1.91 12.85 -4.19
CA ASP A 134 -2.40 14.11 -4.72
C ASP A 134 -1.34 14.83 -5.57
N GLU A 135 -1.76 15.82 -6.35
CA GLU A 135 -0.88 16.50 -7.31
C GLU A 135 0.25 17.26 -6.60
N THR A 136 0.01 17.78 -5.39
CA THR A 136 1.02 18.44 -4.56
C THR A 136 2.13 17.48 -4.14
N MET A 137 1.79 16.27 -3.69
CA MET A 137 2.79 15.24 -3.37
C MET A 137 3.52 14.78 -4.62
N LEU A 138 2.83 14.59 -5.74
CA LEU A 138 3.47 14.20 -7.00
C LEU A 138 4.51 15.24 -7.47
N LEU A 139 4.19 16.53 -7.39
CA LEU A 139 5.13 17.61 -7.71
C LEU A 139 6.33 17.65 -6.75
N GLY A 140 6.10 17.36 -5.47
CA GLY A 140 7.15 17.23 -4.47
C GLY A 140 8.10 16.06 -4.76
N VAL A 141 7.55 14.88 -5.10
CA VAL A 141 8.34 13.72 -5.53
C VAL A 141 9.13 14.05 -6.79
N ARG A 142 8.52 14.68 -7.80
CA ARG A 142 9.22 15.12 -9.03
C ARG A 142 10.40 16.03 -8.73
N SER A 143 10.24 16.92 -7.75
CA SER A 143 11.31 17.83 -7.33
C SER A 143 12.42 17.09 -6.59
N ALA A 144 12.07 16.18 -5.68
CA ALA A 144 13.02 15.35 -4.94
C ALA A 144 13.81 14.40 -5.86
N LEU A 145 13.21 13.91 -6.95
CA LEU A 145 13.88 13.06 -7.95
C LEU A 145 15.09 13.74 -8.62
N LYS A 146 15.15 15.08 -8.63
CA LYS A 146 16.26 15.83 -9.23
C LYS A 146 17.56 15.74 -8.41
N VAL A 147 17.45 15.41 -7.13
CA VAL A 147 18.57 15.37 -6.18
C VAL A 147 18.74 13.92 -5.69
N PRO A 148 19.96 13.36 -5.68
CA PRO A 148 20.20 12.06 -5.06
C PRO A 148 19.74 12.08 -3.60
N GLN A 149 18.93 11.09 -3.24
CA GLN A 149 18.43 10.95 -1.88
C GLN A 149 19.35 10.03 -1.07
N ASP A 150 19.56 10.37 0.20
CA ASP A 150 20.31 9.55 1.14
C ASP A 150 19.35 8.85 2.09
N LEU A 151 19.42 7.52 2.13
CA LEU A 151 18.51 6.68 2.89
C LEU A 151 18.71 6.87 4.41
N ASP A 152 19.95 7.00 4.87
CA ASP A 152 20.26 7.12 6.29
C ASP A 152 19.69 8.43 6.87
N ALA A 153 19.79 9.52 6.10
CA ALA A 153 19.21 10.82 6.45
C ALA A 153 17.66 10.82 6.43
N LEU A 154 17.03 9.90 5.69
CA LEU A 154 15.57 9.79 5.60
C LEU A 154 14.98 8.92 6.70
N ILE A 155 15.73 7.93 7.19
CA ILE A 155 15.26 7.00 8.22
C ILE A 155 15.56 7.48 9.65
N GLY A 156 16.65 8.23 9.86
CA GLY A 156 17.18 8.52 11.20
C GLY A 156 16.19 9.13 12.20
N ASP A 157 15.14 9.81 11.73
CA ASP A 157 14.06 10.40 12.55
C ASP A 157 12.66 10.06 11.99
N LEU A 158 12.53 8.93 11.31
CA LEU A 158 11.26 8.61 10.66
C LEU A 158 10.19 8.26 11.68
N ASP A 159 9.16 9.09 11.73
CA ASP A 159 7.95 8.89 12.52
C ASP A 159 7.25 7.57 12.11
N ALA A 160 6.81 6.79 13.10
CA ALA A 160 6.23 5.48 12.88
C ALA A 160 4.89 5.53 12.13
N GLU A 161 4.07 6.57 12.34
CA GLU A 161 2.83 6.76 11.61
C GLU A 161 3.11 7.08 10.14
N VAL A 162 4.11 7.94 9.90
CA VAL A 162 4.59 8.25 8.54
C VAL A 162 5.14 7.00 7.87
N ALA A 163 5.91 6.18 8.59
CA ALA A 163 6.45 4.92 8.08
C ALA A 163 5.33 3.92 7.76
N ALA A 164 4.30 3.81 8.60
CA ALA A 164 3.15 2.93 8.38
C ALA A 164 2.36 3.31 7.13
N ILE A 165 2.17 4.62 6.89
CA ILE A 165 1.50 5.13 5.68
C ILE A 165 2.41 5.03 4.44
N ALA A 166 3.73 5.19 4.62
CA ALA A 166 4.71 5.12 3.55
C ALA A 166 4.89 3.70 3.02
N LEU A 167 4.90 2.71 3.91
CA LEU A 167 5.29 1.35 3.59
C LEU A 167 4.46 0.72 2.44
N PRO A 168 3.11 0.75 2.44
CA PRO A 168 2.34 0.18 1.33
C PRO A 168 2.62 0.87 -0.02
N LYS A 169 2.88 2.18 0.00
CA LYS A 169 3.23 2.96 -1.19
C LYS A 169 4.64 2.62 -1.65
N ALA A 170 5.58 2.49 -0.72
CA ALA A 170 6.95 2.08 -0.97
C ALA A 170 7.03 0.68 -1.59
N VAL A 171 6.28 -0.28 -1.05
CA VAL A 171 6.16 -1.65 -1.61
C VAL A 171 5.60 -1.59 -3.02
N SER A 172 4.57 -0.77 -3.25
CA SER A 172 3.97 -0.62 -4.58
C SER A 172 4.95 -0.07 -5.60
N ILE A 173 5.80 0.90 -5.22
CA ILE A 173 6.87 1.45 -6.05
C ILE A 173 7.95 0.40 -6.32
N ALA A 174 8.48 -0.26 -5.29
CA ALA A 174 9.53 -1.28 -5.41
C ALA A 174 9.08 -2.51 -6.25
N MET A 175 7.77 -2.69 -6.41
CA MET A 175 7.19 -3.78 -7.20
C MET A 175 6.84 -3.38 -8.63
N MET A 176 7.04 -2.12 -9.04
CA MET A 176 6.71 -1.62 -10.38
C MET A 176 7.43 -2.37 -11.49
N ASP A 177 8.74 -2.61 -11.32
CA ASP A 177 9.58 -3.37 -12.25
C ASP A 177 9.56 -4.89 -11.99
N HIS A 178 8.79 -5.31 -10.98
CA HIS A 178 8.62 -6.67 -10.51
C HIS A 178 9.89 -7.33 -9.94
N LYS A 179 10.88 -6.53 -9.51
CA LYS A 179 12.11 -7.01 -8.90
C LYS A 179 12.58 -6.05 -7.79
N VAL A 180 12.35 -6.44 -6.55
CA VAL A 180 12.96 -5.73 -5.42
C VAL A 180 14.46 -5.97 -5.41
N ASN A 181 15.23 -4.90 -5.61
CA ASN A 181 16.68 -4.95 -5.53
C ASN A 181 17.18 -4.72 -4.08
N ARG A 182 18.49 -4.85 -3.84
CA ARG A 182 19.06 -4.75 -2.49
C ARG A 182 18.80 -3.39 -1.83
N SER A 183 18.83 -2.30 -2.59
CA SER A 183 18.62 -0.95 -2.03
C SER A 183 17.15 -0.70 -1.68
N GLU A 184 16.23 -1.23 -2.49
CA GLU A 184 14.79 -1.18 -2.19
C GLU A 184 14.46 -2.05 -0.97
N ASP A 185 15.01 -3.26 -0.90
CA ASP A 185 14.84 -4.17 0.24
C ASP A 185 15.33 -3.56 1.55
N LEU A 186 16.48 -2.88 1.51
CA LEU A 186 16.99 -2.10 2.65
C LEU A 186 16.02 -1.00 3.05
N ALA A 187 15.49 -0.21 2.11
CA ALA A 187 14.54 0.84 2.42
C ALA A 187 13.23 0.30 3.01
N LEU A 188 12.69 -0.80 2.46
CA LEU A 188 11.49 -1.45 2.98
C LEU A 188 11.70 -2.03 4.39
N THR A 189 12.85 -2.67 4.61
CA THR A 189 13.23 -3.22 5.92
C THR A 189 13.40 -2.11 6.94
N SER A 190 14.00 -0.99 6.56
CA SER A 190 14.13 0.17 7.43
C SER A 190 12.79 0.80 7.80
N LEU A 191 11.85 0.89 6.86
CA LEU A 191 10.48 1.33 7.15
C LEU A 191 9.78 0.41 8.14
N LEU A 192 9.91 -0.91 7.95
CA LEU A 192 9.38 -1.90 8.87
C LEU A 192 10.01 -1.77 10.26
N ASN A 193 11.31 -1.51 10.35
CA ASN A 193 12.00 -1.34 11.63
C ASN A 193 11.58 -0.05 12.33
N ALA A 194 11.36 1.04 11.61
CA ALA A 194 10.85 2.30 12.19
C ALA A 194 9.45 2.11 12.82
N ILE A 195 8.57 1.35 12.16
CA ILE A 195 7.26 1.00 12.72
C ILE A 195 7.41 0.17 14.00
N LYS A 196 8.27 -0.86 13.99
CA LYS A 196 8.50 -1.76 15.14
C LYS A 196 9.18 -1.07 16.33
N ALA A 197 10.07 -0.12 16.06
CA ALA A 197 10.79 0.60 17.12
C ALA A 197 9.82 1.43 17.98
N SER A 198 8.75 1.96 17.38
CA SER A 198 7.69 2.66 18.12
C SER A 198 6.80 1.71 18.92
N SER A 199 6.50 0.50 18.40
CA SER A 199 5.69 -0.48 19.13
C SER A 199 6.41 -1.14 20.32
N ALA A 200 7.73 -1.00 20.42
CA ALA A 200 8.54 -1.54 21.52
C ALA A 200 8.90 -0.50 22.60
N ALA A 201 8.54 0.78 22.37
CA ALA A 201 8.82 1.89 23.28
C ALA A 201 7.62 2.26 24.19
N GLU A 202 6.48 1.58 24.02
CA GLU A 202 5.30 1.61 24.90
C GLU A 202 5.23 0.35 25.77
#